data_AF-A0A1I3ZBS1-F1
#
_entry.id   AF-A0A1I3ZBS1-F1
#
_cell.length_a   1.000
_cell.length_b   1.000
_cell.length_c   1.000
_cell.angle_alpha   90.00
_cell.angle_beta   90.00
_cell.angle_gamma   90.00
#
_symmetry.space_group_name_H-M   'P 1'
#
loop_
_entity.id
_entity.type
_entity.pdbx_description
1 polymer ?
#
loop_
_entity_poly.entity_id
_entity_poly.type
_entity_poly.pdbx_seq_one_letter_code
_entity_poly.pdbx_strand_id
1 'polypeptide(L)' 'MSEVGRQRPDRPPDAELHGEGPTPEGIKVRAAEAYYAEVYIDHGDPIHAPRGWWHAKIWKRP' A
#
# COMPACT_ATOMS: atom_id res chain seq x y z
N MET A 1 -10.92 7.23 20.77
CA MET A 1 -10.41 8.06 19.67
C MET A 1 -10.45 7.21 18.43
N SER A 2 -11.50 7.32 17.61
CA SER A 2 -11.58 6.58 16.35
C SER A 2 -10.94 7.47 15.30
N GLU A 3 -9.66 7.25 15.03
CA GLU A 3 -8.95 7.90 13.95
C GLU A 3 -9.72 7.61 12.66
N VAL A 4 -10.25 8.65 12.02
CA VAL A 4 -11.08 8.55 10.81
C VAL A 4 -10.16 8.18 9.65
N GLY A 5 -9.84 6.89 9.54
CA GLY A 5 -9.40 6.33 8.27
C GLY A 5 -10.56 6.51 7.29
N ARG A 6 -10.35 7.33 6.26
CA ARG A 6 -11.32 7.56 5.19
C ARG A 6 -11.89 6.21 4.71
N GLN A 7 -13.18 6.12 4.43
CA GLN A 7 -13.82 4.87 4.02
C GLN A 7 -13.22 4.40 2.67
N ARG A 8 -13.02 3.09 2.49
CA ARG A 8 -12.59 2.56 1.19
C ARG A 8 -13.59 2.95 0.10
N PRO A 9 -13.15 3.59 -1.00
CA PRO A 9 -14.03 3.89 -2.14
C PRO A 9 -14.62 2.62 -2.77
N ASP A 10 -15.89 2.69 -3.19
CA ASP A 10 -16.56 1.64 -3.97
C ASP A 10 -16.24 1.78 -5.46
N ARG A 11 -14.94 1.82 -5.77
CA ARG A 11 -14.39 1.91 -7.13
C ARG A 11 -12.97 1.33 -7.17
N PRO A 12 -12.43 1.00 -8.36
CA PRO A 12 -11.02 0.62 -8.49
C PRO A 12 -10.06 1.71 -8.01
N PRO A 13 -8.85 1.32 -7.54
CA PRO A 13 -7.81 2.28 -7.18
C PRO A 13 -7.37 3.13 -8.38
N ASP A 14 -6.91 4.34 -8.10
CA ASP A 14 -6.31 5.22 -9.12
C ASP A 14 -4.89 4.74 -9.50
N ALA A 15 -4.21 4.05 -8.58
CA ALA A 15 -2.93 3.39 -8.85
C ALA A 15 -2.80 2.09 -8.07
N GLU A 16 -2.26 1.08 -8.73
CA GLU A 16 -1.91 -0.20 -8.14
C GLU A 16 -0.44 -0.48 -8.44
N LEU A 17 0.35 -0.66 -7.38
CA LEU A 17 1.80 -0.75 -7.44
C LEU A 17 2.25 -1.97 -6.65
N HIS A 18 3.28 -2.65 -7.12
CA HIS A 18 3.89 -3.77 -6.43
C HIS A 18 5.39 -3.79 -6.68
N GLY A 19 6.10 -4.48 -5.81
CA GLY A 19 7.52 -4.71 -6.00
C GLY A 19 8.05 -5.76 -5.04
N GLU A 20 9.19 -6.32 -5.40
CA GLU A 20 9.97 -7.17 -4.50
C GLU A 20 10.83 -6.30 -3.58
N GLY A 21 11.20 -6.84 -2.42
CA GLY A 21 12.06 -6.11 -1.50
C GLY A 21 11.31 -5.27 -0.47
N PRO A 22 12.04 -4.45 0.30
CA PRO A 22 11.44 -3.50 1.23
C PRO A 22 10.61 -2.44 0.49
N THR A 23 9.50 -2.02 1.09
CA THR A 23 8.63 -0.98 0.55
C THR A 23 9.41 0.34 0.36
N PRO A 24 9.46 0.90 -0.87
CA PRO A 24 10.14 2.16 -1.11
C PRO A 24 9.50 3.32 -0.34
N GLU A 25 10.32 4.28 0.10
CA GLU A 25 9.84 5.44 0.86
C GLU A 25 8.80 6.26 0.08
N GLY A 26 8.97 6.36 -1.26
CA GLY A 26 8.01 7.03 -2.12
C GLY A 26 6.60 6.41 -2.10
N ILE A 27 6.46 5.11 -1.80
CA ILE A 27 5.15 4.46 -1.65
C ILE A 27 4.50 4.89 -0.34
N LYS A 28 5.27 4.99 0.75
CA LYS A 28 4.77 5.45 2.05
C LYS A 28 4.26 6.89 1.96
N VAL A 29 5.01 7.78 1.30
CA VAL A 29 4.60 9.17 1.07
C VAL A 29 3.29 9.22 0.27
N ARG A 30 3.19 8.48 -0.83
CA ARG A 30 1.96 8.45 -1.64
C ARG A 30 0.75 7.88 -0.90
N ALA A 31 0.96 6.87 -0.05
CA ALA A 31 -0.11 6.30 0.77
C ALA A 31 -0.60 7.30 1.83
N ALA A 32 0.31 8.07 2.44
CA ALA A 32 -0.02 9.11 3.41
C ALA A 32 -0.80 10.29 2.80
N GLU A 33 -0.51 10.65 1.55
CA GLU A 33 -1.20 11.73 0.83
C GLU A 33 -2.54 11.29 0.23
N ALA A 34 -2.83 9.99 0.16
CA ALA A 34 -4.00 9.45 -0.49
C ALA A 34 -5.31 9.79 0.24
N TYR A 35 -6.42 9.79 -0.51
CA TYR A 35 -7.74 9.67 0.11
C TYR A 35 -7.84 8.34 0.86
N TYR A 36 -7.53 7.23 0.20
CA TYR A 36 -7.47 5.93 0.83
C TYR A 36 -6.30 5.15 0.26
N ALA A 37 -5.63 4.36 1.09
CA ALA A 37 -4.58 3.47 0.62
C ALA A 37 -4.63 2.14 1.37
N GLU A 38 -4.45 1.05 0.64
CA GLU A 38 -4.19 -0.28 1.21
C GLU A 38 -2.73 -0.60 0.89
N VAL A 39 -1.92 -0.87 1.92
CA VAL A 39 -0.51 -1.25 1.77
C VAL A 39 -0.30 -2.60 2.44
N TYR A 40 0.11 -3.58 1.65
CA TYR A 40 0.48 -4.92 2.08
C TYR A 40 1.98 -5.07 1.97
N ILE A 41 2.60 -5.54 3.05
CA ILE A 41 4.04 -5.75 3.12
C ILE A 41 4.27 -7.16 3.65
N ASP A 42 4.99 -7.94 2.87
CA ASP A 42 5.51 -9.24 3.24
C ASP A 42 7.03 -9.08 3.43
N HIS A 43 7.50 -9.37 4.63
CA HIS A 43 8.91 -9.24 5.00
C HIS A 43 9.79 -10.36 4.43
N GLY A 44 9.19 -11.30 3.71
CA GLY A 44 9.85 -12.41 3.07
C GLY A 44 9.92 -13.66 3.92
N ASP A 45 10.03 -14.77 3.20
CA ASP A 45 10.41 -16.06 3.74
C ASP A 45 11.83 -16.38 3.23
N PRO A 46 12.78 -16.80 4.09
CA PRO A 46 14.16 -17.05 3.68
C PRO A 46 14.33 -18.05 2.53
N ILE A 47 13.33 -18.91 2.30
CA ILE A 47 13.35 -19.98 1.30
C ILE A 47 12.55 -19.58 0.06
N HIS A 48 11.36 -19.00 0.23
CA HIS A 48 10.40 -18.80 -0.87
C HIS A 48 10.32 -17.34 -1.36
N ALA A 49 10.63 -16.38 -0.49
CA ALA A 49 10.59 -14.96 -0.82
C ALA A 49 11.67 -14.20 -0.03
N PRO A 50 12.98 -14.46 -0.27
CA PRO A 50 14.06 -14.00 0.61
C PRO A 50 14.21 -12.47 0.69
N ARG A 51 13.56 -11.75 -0.22
CA ARG A 51 13.52 -10.28 -0.25
C ARG A 51 12.19 -9.70 0.23
N GLY A 52 11.18 -10.54 0.46
CA GLY A 52 9.81 -10.09 0.66
C GLY A 52 9.23 -9.41 -0.58
N TRP A 53 8.03 -8.89 -0.42
CA TRP A 53 7.33 -8.13 -1.44
C TRP A 53 6.40 -7.11 -0.80
N TRP A 54 5.97 -6.15 -1.59
CA TRP A 54 4.97 -5.19 -1.17
C TRP A 54 3.97 -4.95 -2.30
N HIS A 55 2.78 -4.55 -1.91
CA HIS A 55 1.70 -4.19 -2.80
C HIS A 55 0.94 -3.00 -2.23
N ALA A 56 0.66 -1.99 -3.04
CA ALA A 56 -0.02 -0.78 -2.64
C ALA A 56 -1.13 -0.43 -3.62
N LYS A 57 -2.34 -0.24 -3.09
CA LYS A 57 -3.50 0.31 -3.82
C LYS A 57 -3.78 1.70 -3.29
N ILE A 58 -3.93 2.67 -4.20
CA ILE A 58 -4.04 4.08 -3.85
C ILE A 58 -5.27 4.68 -4.52
N TRP A 59 -6.11 5.34 -3.72
CA TRP A 59 -7.22 6.17 -4.15
C TRP A 59 -6.91 7.62 -3.76
N LYS A 60 -6.79 8.51 -4.75
CA LYS A 60 -6.52 9.94 -4.56
C LYS A 60 -7.77 10.75 -4.25
N ARG A 61 -8.95 10.19 -4.54
CA ARG A 61 -10.27 10.79 -4.32
C ARG A 61 -11.25 9.74 -3.74
N PRO A 62 -12.35 10.18 -3.12
CA PRO A 62 -13.41 9.29 -2.66
C PRO A 62 -13.98 8.39 -3.76
#